data_AF-A0A6I1NJP8-F1
#
_entry.id   AF-A0A6I1NJP8-F1
#
_cell.length_a   1.000
_cell.length_b   1.000
_cell.length_c   1.000
_cell.angle_alpha   90.00
_cell.angle_beta   90.00
_cell.angle_gamma   90.00
#
_symmetry.space_group_name_H-M   'P 1'
#
loop_
_entity.id
_entity.type
_entity.pdbx_description
1 polymer ?
#
loop_
_entity_poly.entity_id
_entity_poly.type
_entity_poly.pdbx_seq_one_letter_code
_entity_poly.pdbx_strand_id
1 'polypeptide(L)'
;MSAEQTLIEYLATIKPGDIVLVRQGISYKTTQHGVVKVTKTQIVTIDNKRFNRVDGSEIGGAKWARLGIVAPTEENRKAEAAPRLRRWATENFPDAFAKLSIEQQLEIYKLVTTQIAEIEADQSKAAS
;
A
#
# COMPACT_ATOMS: atom_id res chain seq x y z
N MET A 1 7.01 -18.76 1.50
CA MET A 1 6.91 -17.37 0.99
C MET A 1 6.43 -17.41 -0.46
N SER A 2 5.41 -16.64 -0.82
CA SER A 2 4.97 -16.50 -2.22
C SER A 2 6.10 -15.87 -3.02
N ALA A 3 6.46 -16.46 -4.17
CA ALA A 3 7.41 -15.84 -5.08
C ALA A 3 6.95 -14.41 -5.43
N GLU A 4 7.86 -13.44 -5.33
CA GLU A 4 7.59 -12.09 -5.80
C GLU A 4 7.39 -12.15 -7.33
N GLN A 5 6.21 -11.73 -7.78
CA GLN A 5 5.90 -11.65 -9.21
C GLN A 5 6.49 -10.36 -9.77
N THR A 6 6.94 -10.41 -11.02
CA THR A 6 7.24 -9.18 -11.76
C THR A 6 5.99 -8.31 -11.85
N LEU A 7 6.15 -6.99 -12.02
CA LEU A 7 4.99 -6.08 -12.14
C LEU A 7 4.03 -6.54 -13.25
N ILE A 8 4.57 -7.00 -14.38
CA ILE A 8 3.77 -7.46 -15.52
C ILE A 8 2.93 -8.70 -15.16
N GLU A 9 3.56 -9.70 -14.52
CA GLU A 9 2.85 -10.90 -14.06
C GLU A 9 1.79 -10.55 -13.02
N TYR A 10 2.13 -9.70 -12.06
CA TYR A 10 1.19 -9.23 -11.04
C TYR A 10 -0.02 -8.54 -11.66
N LEU A 11 0.18 -7.59 -12.57
CA LEU A 11 -0.91 -6.86 -13.24
C LEU A 11 -1.85 -7.77 -14.02
N ALA A 12 -1.34 -8.88 -14.57
CA ALA A 12 -2.16 -9.86 -15.28
C ALA A 12 -3.12 -10.60 -14.34
N THR A 13 -2.75 -10.79 -13.06
CA THR A 13 -3.53 -11.53 -12.06
C THR A 13 -4.66 -10.73 -11.41
N ILE A 14 -4.60 -9.39 -11.45
CA ILE A 14 -5.54 -8.49 -10.76
C ILE A 14 -6.97 -8.70 -11.26
N LYS A 15 -7.91 -8.77 -10.31
CA LYS A 15 -9.35 -8.95 -10.51
C LYS A 15 -10.16 -7.91 -9.75
N PRO A 16 -11.44 -7.68 -10.13
CA PRO A 16 -12.36 -6.88 -9.33
C PRO A 16 -12.46 -7.43 -7.89
N GLY A 17 -12.45 -6.54 -6.90
CA GLY A 17 -12.42 -6.89 -5.48
C GLY A 17 -11.02 -6.92 -4.86
N ASP A 18 -9.96 -6.98 -5.67
CA ASP A 18 -8.59 -6.96 -5.16
C ASP A 18 -8.20 -5.57 -4.62
N ILE A 19 -7.16 -5.55 -3.80
CA ILE A 19 -6.49 -4.32 -3.35
C ILE A 19 -5.14 -4.24 -4.04
N VAL A 20 -4.85 -3.08 -4.65
CA VAL A 20 -3.57 -2.80 -5.31
C VAL A 20 -2.81 -1.70 -4.59
N LEU A 21 -1.48 -1.79 -4.63
CA LEU A 21 -0.59 -0.74 -4.16
C LEU A 21 -0.33 0.26 -5.28
N VAL A 22 -0.57 1.53 -5.00
CA VAL A 22 -0.36 2.66 -5.91
C VAL A 22 0.71 3.57 -5.33
N ARG A 23 1.78 3.80 -6.08
CA ARG A 23 2.85 4.74 -5.72
C ARG A 23 2.61 6.10 -6.36
N GLN A 24 2.78 7.15 -5.57
CA GLN A 24 2.86 8.53 -6.04
C GLN A 24 4.27 8.85 -6.53
N GLY A 25 4.42 9.24 -7.80
CA GLY A 25 5.73 9.49 -8.41
C GLY A 25 6.56 10.60 -7.75
N ILE A 26 5.95 11.65 -7.19
CA ILE A 26 6.69 12.74 -6.53
C ILE A 26 7.09 12.39 -5.09
N SER A 27 6.17 11.81 -4.32
CA SER A 27 6.34 11.61 -2.88
C SER A 27 6.87 10.22 -2.52
N TYR A 28 7.01 9.33 -3.51
CA TYR A 28 7.28 7.88 -3.35
C TYR A 28 6.33 7.17 -2.39
N LYS A 29 5.23 7.81 -2.00
CA LYS A 29 4.26 7.29 -1.06
C LYS A 29 3.44 6.20 -1.73
N THR A 30 3.30 5.06 -1.06
CA THR A 30 2.46 3.95 -1.48
C THR A 30 1.13 4.00 -0.75
N THR A 31 0.01 3.83 -1.46
CA THR A 31 -1.34 3.76 -0.91
C THR A 31 -2.10 2.56 -1.48
N GLN A 32 -3.02 2.00 -0.68
CA GLN A 32 -3.91 0.93 -1.13
C GLN A 32 -5.15 1.49 -1.83
N HIS A 33 -5.50 0.89 -2.96
CA HIS A 33 -6.73 1.21 -3.70
C HIS A 33 -7.48 -0.08 -4.01
N GLY A 34 -8.78 -0.12 -3.71
CA GLY A 34 -9.65 -1.22 -4.10
C GLY A 34 -9.92 -1.18 -5.60
N VAL A 35 -9.93 -2.35 -6.25
CA VAL A 35 -10.20 -2.52 -7.67
C VAL A 35 -11.70 -2.76 -7.87
N VAL A 36 -12.35 -1.90 -8.65
CA VAL A 36 -13.78 -2.02 -8.96
C VAL A 36 -14.02 -2.71 -10.30
N LYS A 37 -13.11 -2.56 -11.26
CA LYS A 37 -13.26 -3.11 -12.59
C LYS A 37 -11.91 -3.37 -13.24
N VAL A 38 -11.78 -4.50 -13.92
CA VAL A 38 -10.61 -4.83 -14.74
C VAL A 38 -11.09 -5.11 -16.16
N THR A 39 -10.44 -4.50 -17.14
CA THR A 39 -10.68 -4.72 -18.58
C THR A 39 -9.45 -5.34 -19.22
N LYS A 40 -9.48 -5.55 -20.55
CA LYS A 40 -8.31 -6.03 -21.30
C LYS A 40 -7.10 -5.09 -21.18
N THR A 41 -7.34 -3.78 -21.08
CA THR A 41 -6.29 -2.77 -21.12
C THR A 41 -6.18 -1.94 -19.85
N GLN A 42 -7.15 -2.03 -18.95
CA GLN A 42 -7.25 -1.11 -17.81
C GLN A 42 -7.60 -1.81 -16.50
N ILE A 43 -7.08 -1.26 -15.40
CA ILE A 43 -7.51 -1.54 -14.03
C ILE A 43 -8.13 -0.25 -13.52
N VAL A 44 -9.36 -0.33 -13.02
CA VAL A 44 -10.12 0.79 -12.47
C VAL A 44 -10.28 0.60 -10.98
N THR A 45 -9.92 1.63 -10.24
CA THR A 45 -9.95 1.67 -8.77
C THR A 45 -11.21 2.37 -8.26
N ILE A 46 -11.51 2.21 -6.98
CA ILE A 46 -12.73 2.74 -6.34
C ILE A 46 -12.84 4.27 -6.40
N ASP A 47 -11.71 4.97 -6.47
CA ASP A 47 -11.63 6.41 -6.68
C ASP A 47 -11.70 6.79 -8.18
N ASN A 48 -12.17 5.88 -9.03
CA ASN A 48 -12.34 6.03 -10.48
C ASN A 48 -11.04 6.34 -11.24
N LYS A 49 -9.88 6.10 -10.61
CA LYS A 49 -8.59 6.18 -11.31
C LYS A 49 -8.39 4.95 -12.17
N ARG A 50 -7.76 5.17 -13.32
CA ARG A 50 -7.56 4.16 -14.36
C ARG A 50 -6.07 3.95 -14.54
N PHE A 51 -5.67 2.69 -14.55
CA PHE A 51 -4.28 2.30 -14.73
C PHE A 51 -4.18 1.39 -15.95
N ASN A 52 -3.12 1.55 -16.73
CA ASN A 52 -2.82 0.67 -17.84
C ASN A 52 -2.43 -0.71 -17.29
N ARG A 53 -3.09 -1.74 -17.81
CA ARG A 53 -2.88 -3.12 -17.35
C ARG A 53 -1.52 -3.69 -17.77
N VAL A 54 -0.85 -3.08 -18.74
CA VAL A 54 0.46 -3.54 -19.23
C VAL A 54 1.60 -3.08 -18.32
N ASP A 55 1.57 -1.82 -17.91
CA ASP A 55 2.70 -1.17 -17.20
C ASP A 55 2.32 -0.55 -15.84
N GLY A 56 1.04 -0.59 -15.46
CA GLY A 56 0.54 -0.06 -14.20
C GLY A 56 0.44 1.46 -14.15
N SER A 57 0.77 2.18 -15.22
CA SER A 57 0.78 3.66 -15.24
C SER A 57 -0.64 4.24 -15.24
N GLU A 58 -0.84 5.37 -14.57
CA GLU A 58 -2.12 6.08 -14.57
C GLU A 58 -2.47 6.65 -15.96
N ILE A 59 -3.72 6.44 -16.37
CA ILE A 59 -4.30 6.92 -17.61
C ILE A 59 -5.12 8.18 -17.31
N GLY A 60 -4.77 9.29 -17.96
CA GLY A 60 -5.51 10.56 -17.84
C GLY A 60 -5.25 11.32 -16.53
N GLY A 61 -4.27 10.87 -15.73
CA GLY A 61 -3.84 11.55 -14.51
C GLY A 61 -3.13 12.88 -14.75
N ALA A 62 -3.03 13.69 -13.70
CA ALA A 62 -2.28 14.94 -13.75
C ALA A 62 -0.79 14.65 -13.98
N LYS A 63 -0.17 15.37 -14.93
CA LYS A 63 1.26 15.16 -15.30
C LYS A 63 2.23 15.27 -14.11
N TRP A 64 1.85 16.02 -13.10
CA TRP A 64 2.66 16.28 -11.91
C TRP A 64 2.53 15.15 -10.88
N ALA A 65 1.37 14.51 -10.75
CA ALA A 65 1.15 13.44 -9.79
C ALA A 65 1.01 12.09 -10.49
N ARG A 66 2.05 11.66 -11.22
CA ARG A 66 2.03 10.37 -11.93
C ARG A 66 1.85 9.25 -10.91
N LEU A 67 0.67 8.64 -10.88
CA LEU A 67 0.40 7.45 -10.11
C LEU A 67 0.80 6.21 -10.91
N GLY A 68 1.22 5.15 -10.21
CA GLY A 68 1.49 3.87 -10.83
C GLY A 68 1.24 2.71 -9.87
N ILE A 69 0.64 1.63 -10.38
CA ILE A 69 0.55 0.38 -9.63
C ILE A 69 1.96 -0.21 -9.49
N VAL A 70 2.28 -0.66 -8.29
CA VAL A 70 3.56 -1.33 -8.00
C VAL A 70 3.31 -2.78 -7.61
N ALA A 71 4.29 -3.65 -7.88
CA ALA A 71 4.25 -5.03 -7.45
C ALA A 71 4.20 -5.11 -5.92
N PRO A 72 3.51 -6.10 -5.34
CA PRO A 72 3.35 -6.21 -3.89
C PRO A 72 4.60 -6.86 -3.26
N THR A 73 5.79 -6.30 -3.49
CA THR A 73 7.04 -6.72 -2.86
C THR A 73 7.01 -6.43 -1.37
N GLU A 74 7.85 -7.12 -0.60
CA GLU A 74 7.94 -6.90 0.85
C GLU A 74 8.24 -5.42 1.19
N GLU A 75 9.16 -4.81 0.44
CA GLU A 75 9.50 -3.39 0.56
C GLU A 75 8.28 -2.47 0.33
N ASN A 76 7.50 -2.73 -0.72
CA ASN A 76 6.33 -1.91 -1.05
C ASN A 76 5.21 -2.06 -0.02
N ARG A 77 5.07 -3.25 0.60
CA ARG A 77 4.13 -3.48 1.71
C ARG A 77 4.59 -2.76 2.97
N LYS A 78 5.88 -2.83 3.32
CA LYS A 78 6.46 -2.11 4.46
C LYS A 78 6.30 -0.59 4.34
N ALA A 79 6.49 -0.05 3.14
CA ALA A 79 6.27 1.37 2.86
C ALA A 79 4.81 1.83 3.11
N GLU A 80 3.83 0.90 3.07
CA GLU A 80 2.41 1.19 3.33
C GLU A 80 1.99 0.91 4.78
N ALA A 81 2.61 -0.07 5.44
CA ALA A 81 2.29 -0.46 6.82
C ALA A 81 2.32 0.74 7.78
N ALA A 82 3.31 1.60 7.61
CA ALA A 82 3.55 2.75 8.45
C ALA A 82 2.46 3.85 8.36
N PRO A 83 2.16 4.40 7.15
CA PRO A 83 1.00 5.25 6.95
C PRO A 83 -0.33 4.62 7.39
N ARG A 84 -0.51 3.31 7.16
CA ARG A 84 -1.74 2.59 7.52
C ARG A 84 -1.95 2.55 9.02
N LEU A 85 -0.91 2.21 9.76
CA LEU A 85 -0.95 2.20 11.22
C LEU A 85 -1.28 3.58 11.77
N ARG A 86 -0.60 4.62 11.26
CA ARG A 86 -0.87 6.00 11.70
C ARG A 86 -2.33 6.40 11.45
N ARG A 87 -2.86 6.06 10.27
CA ARG A 87 -4.27 6.29 9.92
C ARG A 87 -5.20 5.54 10.88
N TRP A 88 -4.96 4.25 11.07
CA TRP A 88 -5.74 3.42 12.01
C TRP A 88 -5.74 3.99 13.43
N ALA A 89 -4.57 4.41 13.94
CA ALA A 89 -4.44 5.01 15.26
C ALA A 89 -5.23 6.32 15.38
N THR A 90 -5.24 7.13 14.31
CA THR A 90 -5.99 8.39 14.26
C THR A 90 -7.50 8.15 14.13
N GLU A 91 -7.93 7.11 13.42
CA GLU A 91 -9.35 6.76 13.23
C GLU A 91 -9.98 6.08 14.45
N ASN A 92 -9.24 5.19 15.12
CA ASN A 92 -9.77 4.37 16.22
C ASN A 92 -9.54 5.01 17.59
N PHE A 93 -8.51 5.84 17.72
CA PHE A 93 -8.18 6.55 18.95
C PHE A 93 -8.04 8.06 18.72
N PRO A 94 -8.98 8.73 18.02
CA PRO A 94 -8.82 10.12 17.63
C PRO A 94 -8.55 11.04 18.82
N ASP A 95 -9.32 10.90 19.91
CA ASP A 95 -9.20 11.75 21.09
C ASP A 95 -7.94 11.48 21.92
N ALA A 96 -7.43 10.25 21.91
CA ALA A 96 -6.21 9.91 22.63
C ALA A 96 -4.99 10.28 21.79
N PHE A 97 -4.97 9.90 20.52
CA PHE A 97 -3.85 10.11 19.61
C PHE A 97 -3.63 11.60 19.29
N ALA A 98 -4.72 12.38 19.11
CA ALA A 98 -4.61 13.82 18.87
C ALA A 98 -4.14 14.62 20.09
N LYS A 99 -4.32 14.09 21.32
CA LYS A 99 -3.82 14.72 22.56
C LYS A 99 -2.34 14.44 22.83
N LEU A 100 -1.74 13.49 22.12
CA LEU A 100 -0.33 13.17 22.25
C LEU A 100 0.54 14.20 21.52
N SER A 101 1.70 14.50 22.09
CA SER A 101 2.71 15.29 21.40
C SER A 101 3.21 14.56 20.14
N ILE A 102 3.82 15.32 19.22
CA ILE A 102 4.42 14.73 18.01
C ILE A 102 5.47 13.68 18.38
N GLU A 103 6.28 13.92 19.43
CA GLU A 103 7.27 12.94 19.89
C GLU A 103 6.61 11.65 20.38
N GLN A 104 5.52 11.74 21.14
CA GLN A 104 4.79 10.58 21.65
C GLN A 104 4.11 9.78 20.54
N GLN A 105 3.54 10.46 19.53
CA GLN A 105 2.99 9.80 18.35
C GLN A 105 4.07 9.03 17.58
N LEU A 106 5.27 9.60 17.46
CA LEU A 106 6.43 8.95 16.82
C LEU A 106 6.95 7.75 17.63
N GLU A 107 6.89 7.81 18.95
CA GLU A 107 7.31 6.72 19.82
C GLU A 107 6.35 5.54 19.78
N ILE A 108 5.03 5.79 19.81
CA ILE A 108 4.01 4.75 19.58
C ILE A 108 4.21 4.12 18.21
N TYR A 109 4.43 4.94 17.19
CA TYR A 109 4.71 4.45 15.86
C TYR A 109 5.93 3.49 15.84
N LYS A 110 7.05 3.89 16.47
CA LYS A 110 8.24 3.04 16.59
C LYS A 110 7.93 1.72 17.29
N LEU A 111 7.26 1.76 18.44
CA LEU A 111 6.89 0.57 19.22
C LEU A 111 6.08 -0.42 18.39
N VAL A 112 5.05 0.06 17.71
CA VAL A 112 4.21 -0.82 16.88
C VAL A 112 4.96 -1.32 15.65
N THR A 113 5.80 -0.50 15.02
CA THR A 113 6.62 -1.00 13.90
C THR A 113 7.61 -2.08 14.33
N THR A 114 8.20 -1.96 15.52
CA THR A 114 9.05 -3.00 16.11
C THR A 114 8.26 -4.27 16.38
N GLN A 115 7.07 -4.15 16.98
CA GLN A 115 6.20 -5.30 17.24
C GLN A 115 5.74 -6.02 15.96
N ILE A 116 5.43 -5.27 14.90
CA ILE A 116 5.10 -5.86 13.59
C ILE A 116 6.31 -6.62 13.04
N ALA A 117 7.50 -6.02 13.09
CA ALA A 117 8.72 -6.68 12.61
C ALA A 117 9.04 -7.96 13.40
N GLU A 118 8.78 -7.98 14.71
CA GLU A 118 8.93 -9.17 15.56
C GLU A 118 7.92 -10.27 15.19
N ILE A 119 6.65 -9.90 14.99
CA ILE A 119 5.60 -10.85 14.56
C ILE A 119 5.93 -11.43 13.18
N GLU A 120 6.39 -10.61 12.24
CA GLU A 120 6.80 -11.07 10.90
C GLU A 120 8.02 -12.00 10.97
N ALA A 121 9.00 -11.69 11.83
CA ALA A 121 10.17 -12.53 12.04
C ALA A 121 9.79 -13.89 12.64
N ASP A 122 8.88 -13.92 13.61
CA ASP A 122 8.40 -15.17 14.23
C ASP A 122 7.57 -16.01 13.26
N GLN A 123 6.75 -15.38 12.40
CA GLN A 123 6.03 -16.08 11.33
C GLN A 123 6.97 -16.66 10.26
N SER A 124 8.08 -15.99 9.97
CA SER A 124 9.08 -16.50 9.01
C SER A 124 9.86 -17.71 9.56
N LYS A 125 10.11 -17.75 10.88
CA LYS A 125 10.72 -18.89 11.57
C LYS A 125 9.79 -20.08 11.71
N ALA A 126 8.49 -19.85 11.93
CA ALA A 126 7.49 -20.91 12.03
C ALA A 126 7.15 -21.57 10.68
N ALA A 127 7.50 -20.93 9.56
CA ALA A 127 7.26 -21.42 8.21
C ALA A 127 8.50 -22.04 7.53
N SER A 128 9.62 -22.15 8.26
CA SER A 128 10.87 -22.82 7.85
C SER A 128 11.01 -24.18 8.55
#